data_AF-A0A846ZSI0-F1
#
_entry.id   AF-A0A846ZSI0-F1
#
_cell.length_a   1.000
_cell.length_b   1.000
_cell.length_c   1.000
_cell.angle_alpha   90.00
_cell.angle_beta   90.00
_cell.angle_gamma   90.00
#
_symmetry.space_group_name_H-M   'P 1'
#
loop_
_entity.id
_entity.type
_entity.pdbx_description
1 polymer ?
#
loop_
_entity_poly.entity_id
_entity_poly.type
_entity_poly.pdbx_seq_one_letter_code
_entity_poly.pdbx_strand_id
1 'polypeptide(L)' 'MIYPSIDKLLNIVDSKYQLVHIAANRSKEMAKNNHYQLPTYVSQKNIGKALEEIAENLIIIKND' A
#
# COMPACT_ATOMS: atom_id res chain seq x y z
N MET A 1 2.19 13.60 -7.14
CA MET A 1 1.82 12.54 -8.11
C MET A 1 1.58 11.26 -7.35
N ILE A 2 0.60 10.45 -7.75
CA ILE A 2 0.33 9.15 -7.13
C ILE A 2 1.40 8.19 -7.65
N TYR A 3 2.23 7.69 -6.74
CA TYR A 3 3.22 6.65 -6.99
C TYR A 3 2.89 5.48 -6.04
N PRO A 4 2.96 4.23 -6.50
CA PRO A 4 3.20 3.76 -7.88
C PRO A 4 1.95 3.87 -8.79
N SER A 5 2.06 3.40 -10.04
CA SER A 5 0.94 3.41 -10.99
C SER A 5 -0.18 2.44 -10.58
N ILE A 6 -1.43 2.78 -10.92
CA ILE A 6 -2.60 1.94 -10.59
C ILE A 6 -2.50 0.58 -11.28
N ASP A 7 -2.03 0.53 -12.53
CA ASP A 7 -1.90 -0.74 -13.26
C ASP A 7 -0.89 -1.70 -12.59
N LYS A 8 0.23 -1.17 -12.05
CA LYS A 8 1.18 -2.00 -11.27
C LYS A 8 0.49 -2.60 -10.05
N LEU A 9 -0.34 -1.83 -9.36
CA LEU A 9 -1.04 -2.26 -8.16
C LEU A 9 -2.12 -3.31 -8.47
N LEU A 10 -2.89 -3.12 -9.55
CA LEU A 10 -3.94 -4.05 -9.96
C LEU A 10 -3.42 -5.40 -10.50
N ASN A 11 -2.13 -5.52 -10.79
CA ASN A 11 -1.50 -6.83 -11.05
C ASN A 11 -1.24 -7.63 -9.77
N ILE A 12 -1.32 -6.99 -8.59
CA ILE A 12 -1.04 -7.59 -7.28
C ILE A 12 -2.35 -7.79 -6.50
N VAL A 13 -3.34 -6.91 -6.72
CA VAL A 13 -4.63 -6.96 -6.04
C VAL A 13 -5.77 -7.11 -7.04
N ASP A 14 -6.71 -7.99 -6.72
CA ASP A 14 -7.75 -8.45 -7.65
C ASP A 14 -8.76 -7.35 -8.05
N SER A 15 -8.89 -6.29 -7.25
CA SER A 15 -9.83 -5.21 -7.56
C SER A 15 -9.40 -3.84 -7.03
N LYS A 16 -9.95 -2.79 -7.67
CA LYS A 16 -9.78 -1.39 -7.23
C LYS A 16 -10.33 -1.17 -5.82
N TYR A 17 -11.44 -1.82 -5.46
CA TYR A 17 -12.02 -1.69 -4.12
C TYR A 17 -11.12 -2.30 -3.05
N GLN A 18 -10.58 -3.49 -3.33
CA GLN A 18 -9.62 -4.16 -2.46
C GLN A 18 -8.35 -3.32 -2.30
N LEU A 19 -7.81 -2.76 -3.40
CA LEU A 19 -6.66 -1.84 -3.36
C LEU A 19 -6.88 -0.69 -2.39
N VAL A 20 -8.02 0.01 -2.53
CA VAL A 20 -8.35 1.17 -1.69
C VAL A 20 -8.49 0.75 -0.22
N HIS A 21 -9.15 -0.37 0.05
CA HIS A 21 -9.36 -0.85 1.41
C HIS A 21 -8.04 -1.24 2.09
N ILE A 22 -7.17 -2.00 1.40
CA ILE A 22 -5.86 -2.42 1.92
C ILE A 22 -4.98 -1.19 2.18
N ALA A 23 -4.86 -0.28 1.20
CA ALA A 23 -4.02 0.90 1.33
C ALA A 23 -4.49 1.81 2.48
N ALA A 24 -5.81 1.98 2.64
CA ALA A 24 -6.38 2.77 3.73
C ALA A 24 -6.10 2.15 5.10
N ASN A 25 -6.28 0.83 5.26
CA ASN A 25 -5.99 0.15 6.52
C ASN A 25 -4.51 0.20 6.85
N ARG A 26 -3.65 -0.10 5.89
CA ARG A 26 -2.20 -0.04 6.09
C ARG A 26 -1.73 1.37 6.44
N SER A 27 -2.27 2.40 5.79
CA SER A 27 -1.98 3.80 6.13
C SER A 27 -2.36 4.16 7.57
N LYS A 28 -3.44 3.59 8.12
CA LYS A 28 -3.83 3.80 9.53
C LYS A 28 -2.87 3.09 10.48
N GLU A 29 -2.43 1.88 10.14
CA GLU A 29 -1.43 1.15 10.94
C GLU A 29 -0.08 1.88 10.97
N MET A 30 0.38 2.43 9.83
CA MET A 30 1.56 3.29 9.79
C MET A 30 1.41 4.49 10.71
N ALA A 31 0.25 5.16 10.68
CA ALA A 31 0.00 6.33 11.51
C ALA A 31 -0.04 6.00 13.01
N LYS A 32 -0.57 4.83 13.37
CA LYS A 32 -0.69 4.38 14.77
C LYS A 32 0.63 3.88 15.34
N ASN A 33 1.37 3.10 14.55
CA ASN A 33 2.50 2.32 15.05
C ASN A 33 3.86 2.88 14.61
N ASN A 34 3.90 3.87 13.70
CA ASN A 34 5.11 4.32 13.00
C ASN A 34 5.93 3.15 12.42
N HIS A 35 5.24 2.09 12.01
CA HIS A 35 5.84 0.89 11.44
C HIS A 35 5.85 0.98 9.92
N TYR A 36 7.03 0.85 9.34
CA TYR A 36 7.32 0.99 7.91
C TYR A 36 8.16 -0.20 7.46
N GLN A 37 7.79 -0.82 6.35
CA GLN A 37 8.43 -2.05 5.86
C GLN A 37 9.50 -1.77 4.79
N LEU A 38 9.49 -0.60 4.17
CA LEU A 38 10.52 -0.18 3.22
C LEU A 38 11.58 0.69 3.91
N PRO A 39 12.86 0.57 3.51
CA PRO A 39 13.92 1.43 4.01
C PRO A 39 13.76 2.88 3.57
N THR A 40 13.17 3.11 2.39
CA THR A 40 12.97 4.43 1.80
C THR A 40 11.65 4.49 1.04
N TYR A 41 10.99 5.64 1.06
CA TYR A 41 9.74 5.87 0.35
C TYR A 41 9.85 7.08 -0.57
N VAL A 42 9.20 6.99 -1.73
CA VAL A 42 9.02 8.13 -2.63
C VAL A 42 7.91 9.06 -2.11
N SER A 43 6.85 8.47 -1.56
CA SER A 43 5.70 9.19 -1.04
C SER A 43 5.93 9.69 0.38
N GLN A 44 5.57 10.95 0.61
CA GLN A 44 5.63 11.54 1.94
C GLN A 44 4.45 11.12 2.83
N LYS A 45 3.25 10.97 2.23
CA LYS A 45 2.03 10.59 2.96
C LYS A 45 1.93 9.08 3.13
N ASN A 46 1.43 8.63 4.27
CA ASN A 46 1.26 7.20 4.60
C ASN A 46 0.42 6.44 3.57
N ILE A 47 -0.56 7.08 2.93
CA ILE A 47 -1.34 6.42 1.88
C ILE A 47 -0.46 6.03 0.68
N GLY A 48 0.44 6.91 0.24
CA GLY A 48 1.37 6.59 -0.86
C GLY A 48 2.39 5.54 -0.43
N LYS A 49 2.90 5.64 0.80
CA LYS A 49 3.80 4.63 1.38
C LYS A 49 3.15 3.24 1.43
N ALA A 50 1.86 3.18 1.76
CA ALA A 50 1.10 1.93 1.75
C ALA A 50 0.98 1.36 0.34
N LEU A 51 0.74 2.20 -0.67
CA LEU A 51 0.73 1.75 -2.07
C LEU A 51 2.11 1.25 -2.51
N GLU A 52 3.19 1.86 -2.05
CA GLU A 52 4.56 1.39 -2.31
C GLU A 52 4.81 0.01 -1.69
N GLU A 53 4.39 -0.22 -0.45
CA GLU A 53 4.53 -1.54 0.18
C GLU A 53 3.69 -2.63 -0.51
N ILE A 54 2.50 -2.28 -1.01
CA ILE A 54 1.70 -3.19 -1.84
C ILE A 54 2.46 -3.52 -3.13
N ALA A 55 3.03 -2.52 -3.79
CA ALA A 55 3.76 -2.70 -5.05
C ALA A 55 5.05 -3.53 -4.93
N GLU A 56 5.62 -3.61 -3.74
CA GLU A 56 6.79 -4.43 -3.40
C GLU A 56 6.41 -5.79 -2.77
N ASN A 57 5.13 -6.17 -2.82
CA ASN A 57 4.60 -7.43 -2.26
C ASN A 57 4.89 -7.63 -0.75
N LEU A 58 5.01 -6.52 0.00
CA LEU A 58 5.28 -6.57 1.44
C LEU A 58 4.00 -6.71 2.27
N ILE A 59 2.82 -6.66 1.63
CA ILE A 59 1.53 -6.81 2.29
C ILE A 59 0.96 -8.19 1.94
N ILE A 60 0.73 -9.01 2.97
CA ILE A 60 0.08 -10.31 2.81
C ILE A 60 -1.42 -10.09 2.72
N ILE A 61 -1.98 -10.37 1.55
CA ILE A 61 -3.42 -10.27 1.29
C ILE A 61 -4.01 -11.66 1.47
N LYS A 62 -4.86 -11.82 2.49
CA LYS A 62 -5.64 -13.03 2.69
C LYS A 62 -6.98 -12.87 1.99
N ASN A 63 -7.15 -13.59 0.89
CA ASN A 63 -8.47 -13.82 0.30
C ASN A 63 -9.01 -15.07 1.00
N ASP A 64 -10.06 -14.91 1.81
CA ASP A 64 -10.79 -16.02 2.42
C ASP A 64 -11.68 -16.72 1.37
#